data_AF-A0A7S2H2C5-F1
#
_entry.id   AF-A0A7S2H2C5-F1
#
_cell.length_a   1.000
_cell.length_b   1.000
_cell.length_c   1.000
_cell.angle_alpha   90.00
_cell.angle_beta   90.00
_cell.angle_gamma   90.00
#
_symmetry.space_group_name_H-M   'P 1'
#
loop_
_entity.id
_entity.type
_entity.pdbx_description
1 polymer ?
#
loop_
_entity_poly.entity_id
_entity_poly.type
_entity_poly.pdbx_seq_one_letter_code
_entity_poly.pdbx_strand_id
1 'polypeptide(L)'
;KQLSYLHETPRLLSPSSSQYVRTIHNSTNTVQQRNTMKYFPSQISLLLLGPFIEKCSSSFPDTLEGRCFSSIRVMEGDDERELIPDTHIDLCFEEEGNIRAYTGCNNMGSTCTLDDDDHLDCDFIFTSMMYCGEDFEDQDSFVESFLGSKPVVALDGTDLGMSSGDTVISFVEKEEAELDRPFEGSK
;
A
#
# COMPACT_ATOMS: atom_id res chain seq x y z
N LYS A 1 15.62 14.94 49.21
CA LYS A 1 16.91 15.22 48.54
C LYS A 1 16.65 15.12 47.04
N GLN A 2 16.45 16.29 46.44
CA GLN A 2 16.08 16.49 45.03
C GLN A 2 17.39 16.72 44.27
N LEU A 3 17.68 15.90 43.26
CA LEU A 3 18.85 16.07 42.41
C LEU A 3 18.40 16.73 41.11
N SER A 4 18.76 18.00 40.96
CA SER A 4 18.70 18.78 39.73
C SER A 4 19.82 18.30 38.80
N TYR A 5 19.47 17.83 37.60
CA TYR A 5 20.42 17.64 36.52
C TYR A 5 20.04 18.55 35.35
N LEU A 6 20.89 19.57 35.14
CA LEU A 6 20.94 20.38 33.94
C LEU A 6 21.93 19.71 32.99
N HIS A 7 21.52 19.41 31.76
CA HIS A 7 22.39 19.25 30.58
C HIS A 7 21.51 19.56 29.36
N GLU A 8 21.57 20.78 28.84
CA GLU A 8 22.39 21.18 27.68
C GLU A 8 22.00 20.44 26.38
N THR A 9 21.26 21.16 25.54
CA THR A 9 20.90 20.81 24.17
C THR A 9 22.08 21.04 23.23
N PRO A 10 22.49 20.07 22.39
CA PRO A 10 23.41 20.35 21.30
C PRO A 10 22.64 20.87 20.08
N ARG A 11 22.88 22.16 19.76
CA ARG A 11 22.70 22.70 18.41
C ARG A 11 23.72 22.03 17.48
N LEU A 12 23.24 21.35 16.44
CA LEU A 12 24.08 21.00 15.29
C LEU A 12 23.75 21.91 14.11
N LEU A 13 24.81 22.54 13.60
CA LEU A 13 24.86 23.35 12.39
C LEU A 13 24.78 22.47 11.13
N SER A 14 24.29 23.07 10.06
CA SER A 14 23.95 22.52 8.73
C SER A 14 25.09 21.86 7.94
N PRO A 15 24.76 21.24 6.79
CA PRO A 15 25.15 21.91 5.54
C PRO A 15 24.07 21.90 4.45
N SER A 16 24.00 23.03 3.73
CA SER A 16 23.46 23.15 2.38
C SER A 16 24.35 22.40 1.39
N SER A 17 23.77 21.62 0.47
CA SER A 17 24.24 21.29 -0.90
C SER A 17 23.25 20.28 -1.49
N SER A 18 22.29 20.68 -2.34
CA SER A 18 22.47 20.75 -3.80
C SER A 18 23.28 19.59 -4.38
N GLN A 19 22.60 18.73 -5.14
CA GLN A 19 23.05 17.84 -6.23
C GLN A 19 22.65 16.37 -6.02
N TYR A 20 21.47 16.01 -6.53
CA TYR A 20 21.26 14.68 -7.10
C TYR A 20 20.24 14.75 -8.24
N VAL A 21 20.62 15.42 -9.33
CA VAL A 21 19.95 15.26 -10.63
C VAL A 21 20.66 14.12 -11.33
N ARG A 22 20.08 12.91 -11.33
CA ARG A 22 20.53 11.82 -12.19
C ARG A 22 19.86 11.94 -13.56
N THR A 23 20.68 12.23 -14.55
CA THR A 23 20.38 12.21 -15.98
C THR A 23 19.91 10.81 -16.42
N ILE A 24 18.68 10.69 -16.91
CA ILE A 24 18.22 9.51 -17.64
C ILE A 24 18.68 9.65 -19.09
N HIS A 25 19.65 8.83 -19.49
CA HIS A 25 20.04 8.65 -20.89
C HIS A 25 19.05 7.70 -21.57
N ASN A 26 18.06 8.25 -22.29
CA ASN A 26 17.27 7.45 -23.23
C ASN A 26 18.02 7.31 -24.55
N SER A 27 18.64 6.15 -24.74
CA SER A 27 19.27 5.75 -25.99
C SER A 27 18.19 5.36 -27.01
N THR A 28 18.09 6.14 -28.09
CA THR A 28 17.22 5.86 -29.24
C THR A 28 17.74 4.66 -30.01
N ASN A 29 17.05 3.51 -29.95
CA ASN A 29 17.27 2.43 -30.91
C ASN A 29 16.28 2.55 -32.07
N THR A 30 16.75 3.18 -33.15
CA THR A 30 16.14 3.07 -34.48
C THR A 30 16.69 1.79 -35.13
N VAL A 31 15.83 0.78 -35.32
CA VAL A 31 16.13 -0.34 -36.21
C VAL A 31 15.14 -0.31 -37.37
N GLN A 32 15.62 0.25 -38.48
CA GLN A 32 14.96 0.26 -39.77
C GLN A 32 15.14 -1.12 -40.42
N GLN A 33 14.14 -2.00 -40.34
CA GLN A 33 14.14 -3.26 -41.08
C GLN A 33 13.35 -3.09 -42.38
N ARG A 34 14.08 -2.79 -43.46
CA ARG A 34 13.60 -3.04 -44.83
C ARG A 34 13.58 -4.54 -45.02
N ASN A 35 12.42 -5.16 -45.16
CA ASN A 35 12.32 -6.49 -45.74
C ASN A 35 11.31 -6.52 -46.88
N THR A 36 11.84 -6.93 -48.02
CA THR A 36 11.24 -7.06 -49.33
C THR A 36 10.14 -8.11 -49.34
N MET A 37 8.99 -7.77 -49.96
CA MET A 37 7.97 -8.71 -50.39
C MET A 37 8.57 -9.92 -51.12
N LYS A 38 8.31 -11.13 -50.62
CA LYS A 38 8.35 -12.36 -51.40
C LYS A 38 7.10 -13.16 -51.10
N TYR A 39 6.18 -13.15 -52.07
CA TYR A 39 5.04 -14.06 -52.18
C TYR A 39 5.54 -15.51 -52.26
N PHE A 40 5.07 -16.38 -51.38
CA PHE A 40 5.13 -17.84 -51.53
C PHE A 40 3.80 -18.47 -51.08
N PRO A 41 3.33 -19.55 -51.74
CA PRO A 41 1.93 -19.92 -51.77
C PRO A 41 1.51 -20.85 -50.62
N SER A 42 0.26 -20.68 -50.20
CA SER A 42 -0.70 -21.69 -49.72
C SER A 42 -0.13 -23.04 -49.25
N GLN A 43 0.10 -23.15 -47.94
CA GLN A 43 -0.21 -24.39 -47.21
C GLN A 43 -0.96 -24.02 -45.94
N ILE A 44 -2.20 -24.50 -45.87
CA ILE A 44 -3.12 -24.36 -44.75
C ILE A 44 -2.55 -25.19 -43.59
N SER A 45 -1.95 -24.52 -42.60
CA SER A 45 -1.74 -25.08 -41.26
C SER A 45 -2.75 -24.40 -40.35
N LEU A 46 -3.81 -25.14 -40.03
CA LEU A 46 -4.81 -24.76 -39.04
C LEU A 46 -4.16 -24.89 -37.66
N LEU A 47 -3.38 -23.88 -37.27
CA LEU A 47 -2.99 -23.65 -35.89
C LEU A 47 -4.23 -23.16 -35.15
N LEU A 48 -4.74 -23.98 -34.24
CA LEU A 48 -5.75 -23.59 -33.27
C LEU A 48 -5.18 -22.41 -32.45
N LEU A 49 -5.49 -21.19 -32.87
CA LEU A 49 -5.44 -20.00 -32.04
C LEU A 49 -6.50 -20.18 -30.95
N GLY A 50 -6.18 -20.97 -29.93
CA GLY A 50 -6.91 -20.91 -28.68
C GLY A 50 -6.81 -19.47 -28.16
N PRO A 51 -7.90 -18.84 -27.71
CA PRO A 51 -7.79 -17.58 -27.01
C PRO A 51 -6.90 -17.85 -25.79
N PHE A 52 -5.71 -17.25 -25.76
CA PHE A 52 -4.99 -17.06 -24.51
C PHE A 52 -5.89 -16.12 -23.70
N ILE A 53 -6.80 -16.69 -22.93
CA ILE A 53 -7.48 -15.97 -21.88
C ILE A 53 -6.39 -15.83 -20.82
N GLU A 54 -5.57 -14.78 -20.94
CA GLU A 54 -4.87 -14.24 -19.79
C GLU A 54 -5.98 -13.86 -18.82
N LYS A 55 -6.23 -14.76 -17.87
CA LYS A 55 -7.09 -14.49 -16.75
C LYS A 55 -6.43 -13.29 -16.09
N CYS A 56 -7.09 -12.13 -16.17
CA CYS A 56 -6.65 -10.94 -15.46
C CYS A 56 -6.65 -11.34 -13.98
N SER A 57 -5.47 -11.69 -13.46
CA SER A 57 -5.31 -11.90 -12.03
C SER A 57 -5.20 -10.50 -11.46
N SER A 58 -6.27 -10.02 -10.85
CA SER A 58 -6.25 -8.85 -9.98
C SER A 58 -5.59 -9.30 -8.69
N SER A 59 -4.27 -9.48 -8.68
CA SER A 59 -3.52 -9.79 -7.47
C SER A 59 -2.56 -8.64 -7.22
N PHE A 60 -2.28 -8.38 -5.94
CA PHE A 60 -1.22 -7.45 -5.59
C PHE A 60 0.14 -8.03 -6.04
N PRO A 61 1.17 -7.20 -6.20
CA PRO A 61 2.53 -7.73 -6.32
C PRO A 61 2.86 -8.61 -5.11
N ASP A 62 3.68 -9.65 -5.31
CA ASP A 62 4.14 -10.58 -4.24
C ASP A 62 4.74 -9.86 -3.03
N THR A 63 5.22 -8.62 -3.21
CA THR A 63 5.75 -7.79 -2.14
C THR A 63 4.68 -7.23 -1.19
N LEU A 64 3.40 -7.22 -1.57
CA LEU A 64 2.28 -6.74 -0.76
C LEU A 64 1.31 -7.88 -0.41
N GLU A 65 1.05 -8.81 -1.34
CA GLU A 65 0.07 -9.88 -1.14
C GLU A 65 0.38 -10.72 0.12
N GLY A 66 -0.66 -10.96 0.91
CA GLY A 66 -0.60 -11.68 2.19
C GLY A 66 -0.11 -10.87 3.38
N ARG A 67 0.31 -9.60 3.20
CA ARG A 67 0.91 -8.80 4.27
C ARG A 67 -0.11 -7.93 4.97
N CYS A 68 0.09 -7.74 6.27
CA CYS A 68 -0.73 -6.91 7.14
C CYS A 68 0.12 -5.82 7.79
N PHE A 69 -0.43 -4.61 7.87
CA PHE A 69 0.25 -3.43 8.37
C PHE A 69 -0.64 -2.73 9.41
N SER A 70 -0.02 -2.08 10.40
CA SER A 70 -0.71 -1.30 11.42
C SER A 70 -0.21 0.13 11.43
N SER A 71 -1.13 1.09 11.45
CA SER A 71 -0.79 2.51 11.37
C SER A 71 -0.01 2.96 12.60
N ILE A 72 1.05 3.72 12.38
CA ILE A 72 1.83 4.37 13.44
C ILE A 72 1.64 5.89 13.46
N ARG A 73 1.15 6.47 12.37
CA ARG A 73 0.93 7.92 12.25
C ARG A 73 -0.04 8.24 11.10
N VAL A 74 -0.87 9.24 11.30
CA VAL A 74 -1.70 9.88 10.27
C VAL A 74 -1.41 11.37 10.27
N MET A 75 -1.04 11.91 9.11
CA MET A 75 -0.82 13.35 8.90
C MET A 75 -1.88 13.90 7.96
N GLU A 76 -2.38 15.10 8.24
CA GLU A 76 -3.20 15.93 7.35
C GLU A 76 -2.45 17.25 7.15
N GLY A 77 -1.66 17.35 6.08
CA GLY A 77 -0.72 18.45 5.87
C GLY A 77 0.44 18.42 6.89
N ASP A 78 0.58 19.50 7.66
CA ASP A 78 1.61 19.61 8.71
C ASP A 78 1.10 19.16 10.09
N ASP A 79 -0.19 18.85 10.22
CA ASP A 79 -0.84 18.48 11.47
C ASP A 79 -1.01 16.95 11.58
N GLU A 80 -0.79 16.41 12.79
CA GLU A 80 -1.03 14.99 13.08
C GLU A 80 -2.52 14.79 13.41
N ARG A 81 -3.19 13.89 12.68
CA ARG A 81 -4.55 13.47 12.99
C ARG A 81 -4.48 12.41 14.09
N GLU A 82 -4.96 12.75 15.27
CA GLU A 82 -5.09 11.75 16.35
C GLU A 82 -6.17 10.73 15.99
N LEU A 83 -5.80 9.45 16.07
CA LEU A 83 -6.76 8.35 16.11
C LEU A 83 -7.35 8.23 17.51
N ILE A 84 -8.48 7.55 17.62
CA ILE A 84 -9.09 7.25 18.90
C ILE A 84 -8.07 6.51 19.78
N PRO A 85 -7.95 6.87 21.08
CA PRO A 85 -7.02 6.21 21.98
C PRO A 85 -7.14 4.70 21.95
N ASP A 86 -5.99 4.02 21.99
CA ASP A 86 -5.87 2.56 21.94
C ASP A 86 -6.42 1.90 20.65
N THR A 87 -6.63 2.68 19.58
CA THR A 87 -6.95 2.17 18.24
C THR A 87 -5.80 2.38 17.26
N HIS A 88 -5.85 1.63 16.15
CA HIS A 88 -4.98 1.77 14.99
C HIS A 88 -5.80 1.42 13.74
N ILE A 89 -5.34 1.89 12.58
CA ILE A 89 -5.81 1.42 11.29
C ILE A 89 -4.94 0.22 10.92
N ASP A 90 -5.52 -0.98 10.97
CA ASP A 90 -4.93 -2.16 10.40
C ASP A 90 -5.35 -2.30 8.95
N LEU A 91 -4.42 -2.63 8.06
CA LEU A 91 -4.67 -2.88 6.64
C LEU A 91 -3.96 -4.16 6.21
N CYS A 92 -4.68 -5.09 5.59
CA CYS A 92 -4.13 -6.30 5.01
C CYS A 92 -4.43 -6.34 3.51
N PHE A 93 -3.40 -6.63 2.73
CA PHE A 93 -3.49 -6.92 1.30
C PHE A 93 -3.65 -8.43 1.15
N GLU A 94 -4.89 -8.89 1.00
CA GLU A 94 -5.21 -10.31 0.88
C GLU A 94 -5.00 -10.83 -0.55
N GLU A 95 -5.18 -12.14 -0.72
CA GLU A 95 -5.15 -12.80 -2.01
C GLU A 95 -6.24 -12.27 -2.96
N GLU A 96 -6.02 -12.43 -4.26
CA GLU A 96 -6.99 -12.07 -5.31
C GLU A 96 -7.39 -10.59 -5.30
N GLY A 97 -6.48 -9.72 -4.81
CA GLY A 97 -6.64 -8.27 -4.87
C GLY A 97 -7.64 -7.73 -3.84
N ASN A 98 -7.97 -8.52 -2.81
CA ASN A 98 -8.85 -8.05 -1.76
C ASN A 98 -8.06 -7.30 -0.69
N ILE A 99 -8.62 -6.22 -0.17
CA ILE A 99 -8.12 -5.60 1.06
C ILE A 99 -9.09 -5.87 2.19
N ARG A 100 -8.54 -5.91 3.40
CA ARG A 100 -9.29 -5.85 4.64
C ARG A 100 -8.67 -4.79 5.54
N ALA A 101 -9.50 -3.87 6.01
CA ALA A 101 -9.09 -2.88 6.99
C ALA A 101 -9.87 -3.02 8.30
N TYR A 102 -9.25 -2.68 9.42
CA TYR A 102 -9.92 -2.54 10.72
C TYR A 102 -9.52 -1.20 11.33
N THR A 103 -10.52 -0.46 11.80
CA THR A 103 -10.40 0.95 12.19
C THR A 103 -10.76 1.18 13.66
N GLY A 104 -10.68 0.14 14.48
CA GLY A 104 -10.97 0.18 15.92
C GLY A 104 -12.42 -0.16 16.29
N CYS A 105 -13.40 0.04 15.40
CA CYS A 105 -14.77 -0.41 15.60
C CYS A 105 -15.22 -1.34 14.47
N ASN A 106 -15.13 -0.88 13.22
CA ASN A 106 -15.62 -1.61 12.07
C ASN A 106 -14.50 -2.30 11.28
N ASN A 107 -14.89 -3.37 10.58
CA ASN A 107 -14.09 -3.95 9.53
C ASN A 107 -14.57 -3.39 8.20
N MET A 108 -13.62 -3.11 7.30
CA MET A 108 -13.86 -2.74 5.93
C MET A 108 -13.24 -3.76 4.99
N GLY A 109 -13.83 -3.92 3.81
CA GLY A 109 -13.21 -4.68 2.75
C GLY A 109 -13.58 -4.14 1.38
N SER A 110 -12.74 -4.45 0.41
CA SER A 110 -12.96 -4.12 -0.99
C SER A 110 -12.09 -5.00 -1.87
N THR A 111 -12.47 -5.14 -3.13
CA THR A 111 -11.57 -5.63 -4.17
C THR A 111 -10.88 -4.41 -4.78
N CYS A 112 -9.57 -4.44 -4.87
CA CYS A 112 -8.76 -3.36 -5.38
C CYS A 112 -7.71 -3.87 -6.38
N THR A 113 -7.23 -2.97 -7.22
CA THR A 113 -6.04 -3.19 -8.05
C THR A 113 -5.00 -2.12 -7.77
N LEU A 114 -3.72 -2.47 -7.86
CA LEU A 114 -2.64 -1.50 -7.88
C LEU A 114 -2.32 -1.20 -9.35
N ASP A 115 -2.37 0.06 -9.74
CA ASP A 115 -2.03 0.45 -11.11
C ASP A 115 -0.51 0.63 -11.33
N ASP A 116 -0.12 0.96 -12.57
CA ASP A 116 1.29 1.11 -12.95
C ASP A 116 1.98 2.31 -12.27
N ASP A 117 1.22 3.23 -11.67
CA ASP A 117 1.68 4.42 -10.94
C ASP A 117 1.51 4.26 -9.42
N ASP A 118 1.35 3.01 -8.94
CA ASP A 118 1.18 2.62 -7.55
C ASP A 118 -0.08 3.17 -6.86
N HIS A 119 -1.12 3.57 -7.60
CA HIS A 119 -2.40 3.93 -7.01
C HIS A 119 -3.22 2.69 -6.67
N LEU A 120 -3.74 2.64 -5.44
CA LEU A 120 -4.67 1.61 -4.99
C LEU A 120 -6.09 1.96 -5.41
N ASP A 121 -6.57 1.39 -6.50
CA ASP A 121 -7.93 1.59 -7.01
C ASP A 121 -8.87 0.53 -6.44
N CYS A 122 -9.69 0.92 -5.47
CA CYS A 122 -10.68 0.04 -4.85
C CYS A 122 -12.06 0.22 -5.49
N ASP A 123 -12.77 -0.90 -5.68
CA ASP A 123 -14.16 -0.91 -6.12
C ASP A 123 -15.08 -0.43 -4.99
N PHE A 124 -16.21 -1.12 -4.78
CA PHE A 124 -17.10 -0.82 -3.68
C PHE A 124 -16.45 -1.22 -2.34
N ILE A 125 -16.34 -0.26 -1.42
CA ILE A 125 -15.91 -0.51 -0.05
C ILE A 125 -17.14 -0.90 0.77
N PHE A 126 -17.09 -2.05 1.44
CA PHE A 126 -18.13 -2.48 2.38
C PHE A 126 -17.63 -2.37 3.81
N THR A 127 -18.52 -2.06 4.76
CA THR A 127 -18.22 -1.93 6.20
C THR A 127 -19.22 -2.72 7.06
N SER A 128 -18.80 -3.18 8.24
CA SER A 128 -19.66 -3.92 9.19
C SER A 128 -20.75 -3.07 9.87
N MET A 129 -20.71 -1.75 9.75
CA MET A 129 -21.75 -0.80 10.23
C MET A 129 -22.16 -0.97 11.71
N MET A 130 -21.23 -1.37 12.58
CA MET A 130 -21.42 -1.35 14.03
C MET A 130 -21.30 0.09 14.54
N TYR A 131 -22.18 0.48 15.46
CA TYR A 131 -22.08 1.78 16.13
C TYR A 131 -21.31 1.65 17.45
N CYS A 132 -20.16 2.31 17.55
CA CYS A 132 -19.34 2.39 18.77
C CYS A 132 -19.29 3.80 19.39
N GLY A 133 -19.96 4.79 18.77
CA GLY A 133 -19.92 6.20 19.15
C GLY A 133 -19.57 7.10 17.96
N GLU A 134 -19.88 8.40 18.07
CA GLU A 134 -19.65 9.39 17.01
C GLU A 134 -18.17 9.46 16.60
N ASP A 135 -17.23 9.46 17.56
CA ASP A 135 -15.80 9.51 17.24
C ASP A 135 -15.34 8.32 16.38
N PHE A 136 -15.88 7.12 16.61
CA PHE A 136 -15.57 5.92 15.82
C PHE A 136 -16.17 6.00 14.41
N GLU A 137 -17.37 6.58 14.27
CA GLU A 137 -17.99 6.81 12.97
C GLU A 137 -17.19 7.84 12.15
N ASP A 138 -16.67 8.88 12.79
CA ASP A 138 -15.79 9.88 12.15
C ASP A 138 -14.47 9.26 11.71
N GLN A 139 -13.86 8.39 12.52
CA GLN A 139 -12.65 7.65 12.16
C GLN A 139 -12.91 6.68 11.00
N ASP A 140 -14.01 5.93 11.03
CA ASP A 140 -14.40 5.03 9.95
C ASP A 140 -14.62 5.81 8.64
N SER A 141 -15.41 6.89 8.68
CA SER A 141 -15.69 7.73 7.52
C SER A 141 -14.43 8.33 6.90
N PHE A 142 -13.45 8.70 7.74
CA PHE A 142 -12.14 9.15 7.29
C PHE A 142 -11.40 8.05 6.51
N VAL A 143 -11.30 6.84 7.05
CA VAL A 143 -10.57 5.73 6.40
C VAL A 143 -11.26 5.27 5.13
N GLU A 144 -12.60 5.18 5.13
CA GLU A 144 -13.38 4.85 3.93
C GLU A 144 -13.13 5.87 2.82
N SER A 145 -13.18 7.16 3.15
CA SER A 145 -12.91 8.25 2.20
C SER A 145 -11.47 8.21 1.67
N PHE A 146 -10.50 7.95 2.55
CA PHE A 146 -9.09 7.83 2.17
C PHE A 146 -8.87 6.67 1.19
N LEU A 147 -9.37 5.47 1.49
CA LEU A 147 -9.25 4.32 0.59
C LEU A 147 -9.97 4.55 -0.74
N GLY A 148 -11.15 5.18 -0.71
CA GLY A 148 -11.92 5.54 -1.93
C GLY A 148 -11.27 6.65 -2.78
N SER A 149 -10.27 7.35 -2.25
CA SER A 149 -9.57 8.44 -2.96
C SER A 149 -8.45 7.96 -3.90
N LYS A 150 -8.23 6.64 -3.98
CA LYS A 150 -7.15 5.99 -4.74
C LYS A 150 -5.75 6.42 -4.28
N PRO A 151 -5.40 6.16 -3.01
CA PRO A 151 -4.13 6.59 -2.46
C PRO A 151 -2.96 5.93 -3.19
N VAL A 152 -1.86 6.68 -3.33
CA VAL A 152 -0.57 6.13 -3.78
C VAL A 152 0.02 5.29 -2.67
N VAL A 153 0.50 4.10 -3.01
CA VAL A 153 1.13 3.14 -2.10
C VAL A 153 2.64 3.20 -2.28
N ALA A 154 3.38 3.33 -1.19
CA ALA A 154 4.84 3.30 -1.18
C ALA A 154 5.31 2.30 -0.13
N LEU A 155 5.95 1.22 -0.58
CA LEU A 155 6.48 0.18 0.29
C LEU A 155 8.02 0.23 0.33
N ASP A 156 8.58 0.33 1.53
CA ASP A 156 10.01 0.23 1.80
C ASP A 156 10.28 -0.82 2.88
N GLY A 157 10.62 -2.05 2.47
CA GLY A 157 10.80 -3.16 3.38
C GLY A 157 9.52 -3.48 4.16
N THR A 158 9.53 -3.19 5.47
CA THR A 158 8.40 -3.38 6.41
C THR A 158 7.61 -2.11 6.64
N ASP A 159 8.05 -0.97 6.11
CA ASP A 159 7.37 0.31 6.25
C ASP A 159 6.47 0.54 5.04
N LEU A 160 5.21 0.89 5.30
CA LEU A 160 4.21 1.20 4.28
C LEU A 160 3.75 2.64 4.46
N GLY A 161 3.89 3.44 3.41
CA GLY A 161 3.28 4.75 3.29
C GLY A 161 2.11 4.69 2.33
N MET A 162 0.99 5.32 2.68
CA MET A 162 -0.09 5.58 1.75
C MET A 162 -0.42 7.07 1.77
N SER A 163 -0.61 7.67 0.60
CA SER A 163 -0.87 9.11 0.52
C SER A 163 -1.95 9.47 -0.49
N SER A 164 -2.77 10.45 -0.14
CA SER A 164 -3.76 11.06 -1.03
C SER A 164 -3.95 12.53 -0.66
N GLY A 165 -3.72 13.42 -1.63
CA GLY A 165 -3.72 14.86 -1.35
C GLY A 165 -2.67 15.26 -0.32
N ASP A 166 -3.11 15.86 0.78
CA ASP A 166 -2.30 16.23 1.95
C ASP A 166 -2.31 15.17 3.06
N THR A 167 -3.09 14.10 2.89
CA THR A 167 -3.17 13.01 3.87
C THR A 167 -2.07 11.99 3.63
N VAL A 168 -1.35 11.63 4.69
CA VAL A 168 -0.36 10.54 4.67
C VAL A 168 -0.61 9.62 5.86
N ILE A 169 -0.79 8.34 5.60
CA ILE A 169 -0.83 7.30 6.64
C ILE A 169 0.46 6.48 6.55
N SER A 170 1.19 6.43 7.66
CA SER A 170 2.38 5.59 7.81
C SER A 170 2.02 4.36 8.62
N PHE A 171 2.44 3.21 8.15
CA PHE A 171 2.23 1.91 8.78
C PHE A 171 3.54 1.16 8.91
N VAL A 172 3.56 0.21 9.84
CA VAL A 172 4.60 -0.82 9.94
C VAL A 172 3.96 -2.19 9.78
N GLU A 173 4.68 -3.12 9.17
CA GLU A 173 4.23 -4.50 9.05
C GLU A 173 3.95 -5.09 10.43
N LYS A 174 2.79 -5.75 10.56
CA LYS A 174 2.46 -6.51 11.76
C LYS A 174 3.37 -7.73 11.77
N GLU A 175 4.19 -7.86 12.80
CA GLU A 175 4.76 -9.15 13.11
C GLU A 175 3.60 -10.11 13.35
N GLU A 176 3.50 -11.14 12.51
CA GLU A 176 2.59 -12.25 12.74
C GLU A 176 3.00 -12.84 14.09
N ALA A 177 2.25 -12.49 15.13
CA ALA A 177 2.53 -12.94 16.48
C ALA A 177 2.68 -14.46 16.43
N GLU A 178 3.73 -14.99 17.08
CA GLU A 178 4.08 -16.42 17.18
C GLU A 178 2.88 -17.30 17.66
N LEU A 179 1.89 -17.50 16.81
CA LEU A 179 0.72 -18.34 17.03
C LEU A 179 1.06 -19.83 16.90
N ASP A 180 2.30 -20.14 16.52
CA ASP A 180 2.88 -21.48 16.46
C ASP A 180 3.48 -21.96 17.79
N ARG A 181 3.39 -21.18 18.89
CA ARG A 181 3.74 -21.72 20.21
C ARG A 181 2.75 -22.85 20.55
N PRO A 182 3.19 -24.12 20.61
CA PRO A 182 2.30 -25.20 21.02
C PRO A 182 1.76 -24.86 22.40
N PHE A 183 0.46 -25.04 22.58
CA PHE A 183 -0.18 -24.98 23.89
C PHE A 183 0.42 -26.12 24.73
N GLU A 184 1.53 -25.86 25.43
CA GLU A 184 2.01 -26.76 26.48
C GLU A 184 1.02 -26.67 27.63
N GLY A 185 -0.01 -27.52 27.56
CA GLY A 185 -0.97 -27.70 28.64
C GLY A 185 -0.21 -28.04 29.92
N SER A 186 -0.20 -27.10 30.87
CA SER A 186 0.26 -27.35 32.23
C SER A 186 -0.65 -28.41 32.88
N LYS A 187 -0.05 -29.54 33.26
CA LYS A 187 -0.68 -30.60 34.07
C LYS A 187 -0.88 -30.17 35.52
#